data_AF-A0A7Y0JK26-F1
#
_entry.id   AF-A0A7Y0JK26-F1
#
_cell.length_a   1.000
_cell.length_b   1.000
_cell.length_c   1.000
_cell.angle_alpha   90.00
_cell.angle_beta   90.00
_cell.angle_gamma   90.00
#
_symmetry.space_group_name_H-M   'P 1'
#
loop_
_entity.id
_entity.type
_entity.pdbx_description
1 polymer ?
#
loop_
_entity_poly.entity_id
_entity_poly.type
_entity_poly.pdbx_seq_one_letter_code
_entity_poly.pdbx_strand_id
1 'polypeptide(L)' 'MPRATVIGAGVGGLAAGLALQQRGWDVRIFERATALENVGAAPV' A
#
# COMPACT_ATOMS: atom_id res chain seq x y z
N MET A 1 -8.42 -17.61 -7.60
CA MET A 1 -8.23 -16.18 -7.30
C MET A 1 -6.74 -15.88 -7.34
N PRO A 2 -6.27 -14.90 -8.13
CA PRO A 2 -4.85 -14.55 -8.20
C PRO A 2 -4.37 -13.89 -6.89
N ARG A 3 -3.07 -14.01 -6.60
CA ARG A 3 -2.44 -13.50 -5.38
C ARG A 3 -1.33 -12.50 -5.70
N ALA A 4 -1.26 -11.42 -4.94
CA ALA A 4 -0.19 -10.43 -5.03
C ALA A 4 0.36 -10.04 -3.65
N THR A 5 1.68 -9.88 -3.58
CA THR A 5 2.38 -9.31 -2.44
C THR A 5 2.94 -7.95 -2.84
N VAL A 6 2.63 -6.92 -2.05
CA VAL A 6 3.16 -5.57 -2.22
C VAL A 6 4.10 -5.27 -1.06
N ILE A 7 5.32 -4.81 -1.37
CA ILE A 7 6.31 -4.41 -0.36
C ILE A 7 6.39 -2.87 -0.37
N GLY A 8 6.11 -2.27 0.79
CA GLY A 8 5.99 -0.83 0.99
C GLY A 8 4.52 -0.38 1.10
N ALA A 9 4.18 0.33 2.18
CA ALA A 9 2.84 0.92 2.41
C ALA A 9 2.82 2.46 2.20
N GLY A 10 3.75 2.98 1.39
CA GLY A 10 3.65 4.34 0.87
C GLY A 10 2.52 4.48 -0.16
N VAL A 11 2.32 5.70 -0.67
CA VAL A 11 1.22 6.03 -1.60
C VAL A 11 1.17 5.09 -2.81
N GLY A 12 2.32 4.81 -3.44
CA GLY A 12 2.39 3.90 -4.58
C GLY A 12 2.01 2.45 -4.24
N GLY A 13 2.44 1.95 -3.08
CA GLY A 13 2.13 0.60 -2.63
C GLY A 13 0.66 0.41 -2.29
N LEU A 14 0.07 1.37 -1.56
CA LEU A 14 -1.36 1.38 -1.26
C LEU A 14 -2.21 1.52 -2.53
N ALA A 15 -1.81 2.40 -3.46
CA ALA A 15 -2.49 2.56 -4.74
C ALA A 15 -2.46 1.27 -5.58
N ALA A 16 -1.29 0.62 -5.66
CA ALA A 16 -1.14 -0.66 -6.37
C ALA A 16 -1.98 -1.76 -5.72
N GLY A 17 -1.94 -1.88 -4.39
CA GLY A 17 -2.72 -2.86 -3.66
C GLY A 17 -4.24 -2.69 -3.84
N LEU A 18 -4.72 -1.45 -3.77
CA LEU A 18 -6.13 -1.12 -4.04
C LEU A 18 -6.53 -1.48 -5.48
N ALA A 19 -5.70 -1.13 -6.46
CA ALA A 19 -5.97 -1.42 -7.87
C ALA A 19 -6.00 -2.93 -8.18
N LEU A 20 -5.18 -3.73 -7.50
CA LEU A 20 -5.18 -5.19 -7.60
C LEU A 20 -6.39 -5.81 -6.89
N GLN A 21 -6.73 -5.33 -5.69
CA GLN A 21 -7.90 -5.78 -4.95
C GLN A 21 -9.19 -5.52 -5.76
N GLN A 22 -9.34 -4.35 -6.38
CA GLN A 22 -10.47 -4.02 -7.26
C GLN A 22 -10.58 -4.96 -8.48
N ARG A 23 -9.47 -5.59 -8.89
CA ARG A 23 -9.43 -6.59 -9.97
C ARG A 23 -9.63 -8.02 -9.46
N GLY A 24 -10.02 -8.21 -8.20
CA GLY A 24 -10.31 -9.52 -7.61
C GLY A 24 -9.10 -10.32 -7.15
N TRP A 25 -7.97 -9.66 -6.89
CA TRP A 25 -6.77 -10.29 -6.34
C TRP A 25 -6.84 -10.38 -4.81
N ASP A 26 -6.29 -11.47 -4.27
CA ASP A 26 -5.95 -11.60 -2.85
C ASP A 26 -4.59 -10.90 -2.61
N VAL A 27 -4.66 -9.71 -2.01
CA VAL A 27 -3.51 -8.80 -1.87
C VAL A 27 -3.05 -8.74 -0.42
N ARG A 28 -1.74 -8.90 -0.20
CA ARG A 28 -1.10 -8.63 1.09
C ARG A 28 -0.02 -7.57 0.95
N ILE A 29 -0.11 -6.52 1.77
CA ILE A 29 0.86 -5.42 1.80
C ILE A 29 1.72 -5.57 3.06
N PHE A 30 3.04 -5.44 2.92
CA PHE A 30 3.99 -5.43 4.03
C PHE A 30 4.75 -4.12 4.07
N GLU A 31 4.93 -3.57 5.27
CA GLU A 31 5.70 -2.36 5.53
C GLU A 31 6.56 -2.58 6.78
N ARG A 32 7.76 -2.00 6.76
CA ARG A 32 8.69 -2.02 7.89
C ARG A 32 8.32 -0.97 8.94
N ALA A 33 7.87 0.21 8.51
CA ALA A 33 7.45 1.28 9.40
C ALA A 33 6.24 0.82 10.25
N THR A 34 6.33 1.02 11.56
CA THR A 34 5.27 0.68 12.51
C THR A 34 4.15 1.72 12.54
N ALA A 35 4.38 2.89 11.94
CA ALA A 35 3.43 3.97 11.80
C ALA A 35 3.62 4.68 10.45
N LEU A 36 2.54 5.26 9.94
CA LEU A 36 2.61 6.20 8.84
C LEU A 36 3.14 7.53 9.37
N GLU A 37 4.30 7.95 8.89
CA GLU A 37 4.80 9.28 9.13
C GLU A 37 4.22 10.23 8.07
N ASN A 38 3.84 11.44 8.48
CA ASN A 38 3.40 12.51 7.57
C ASN A 38 4.59 13.10 6.83
N VAL A 39 5.32 12.27 6.09
CA VAL A 39 6.43 12.71 5.26
C VAL A 39 5.85 13.39 4.03
N GLY A 40 5.98 14.72 3.96
CA GLY A 40 5.53 15.52 2.81
C GLY A 40 4.18 16.22 2.95
N ALA A 41 3.58 16.25 4.15
CA ALA A 41 2.49 17.19 4.41
C ALA A 41 3.04 18.63 4.39
N ALA A 42 2.36 19.55 3.70
CA ALA A 42 2.66 20.97 3.83
C ALA A 42 2.45 21.40 5.30
N PRO A 43 3.31 22.27 5.87
CA PRO A 43 3.09 22.79 7.21
C PRO A 43 1.70 23.41 7.31
N VAL A 44 0.96 23.05 8.36
CA VAL A 44 -0.31 23.68 8.74
C VAL A 44 -0.07 25.02 9.41
#